data_AF-A0A9W4NJM0-F1
#
_entry.id   AF-A0A9W4NJM0-F1
#
_cell.length_a   1.000
_cell.length_b   1.000
_cell.length_c   1.000
_cell.angle_alpha   90.00
_cell.angle_beta   90.00
_cell.angle_gamma   90.00
#
_symmetry.space_group_name_H-M   'P 1'
#
loop_
_entity.id
_entity.type
_entity.pdbx_description
1 polymer ?
#
loop_
_entity_poly.entity_id
_entity_poly.type
_entity_poly.pdbx_seq_one_letter_code
_entity_poly.pdbx_strand_id
1 'polypeptide(L)'
;MDPADLQPLLDQLDDHVDDLEEVLQPVLASGLLKSSNKLPVMDKAKLHVLITYALESLIYSYLRLHGVDAKQHSVFREITRVRQYFDKIKALETEPEERPMTLDKGAASRFIKHGLVSLMSLDISMVANQTYAVWQR
;
A
#
# COMPACT_ATOMS: atom_id res chain seq x y z
N MET A 1 24.46 44.00 0.99
CA MET A 1 24.67 42.66 0.41
C MET A 1 24.48 42.83 -1.08
N ASP A 2 25.51 42.55 -1.88
CA ASP A 2 25.30 42.40 -3.32
C ASP A 2 24.21 41.34 -3.53
N PRO A 3 23.25 41.54 -4.45
CA PRO A 3 22.32 40.49 -4.79
C PRO A 3 23.15 39.30 -5.24
N ALA A 4 23.01 38.17 -4.53
CA ALA A 4 23.67 36.93 -4.93
C ALA A 4 23.36 36.69 -6.40
N ASP A 5 24.38 36.37 -7.19
CA ASP A 5 24.17 35.97 -8.57
C ASP A 5 23.33 34.68 -8.58
N LEU A 6 22.05 34.82 -8.97
CA LEU A 6 21.07 33.73 -8.96
C LEU A 6 21.09 32.93 -10.26
N GLN A 7 21.76 33.41 -11.31
CA GLN A 7 21.83 32.71 -12.59
C GLN A 7 22.26 31.25 -12.46
N PRO A 8 23.36 30.89 -11.77
CA PRO A 8 23.75 29.49 -11.66
C PRO A 8 22.72 28.61 -10.94
N LEU A 9 21.93 29.17 -10.03
CA LEU A 9 20.87 28.42 -9.33
C LEU A 9 19.63 28.24 -10.21
N LEU A 10 19.36 29.19 -11.10
CA LEU A 10 18.27 29.11 -12.07
C LEU A 10 18.61 28.12 -13.17
N ASP A 11 19.83 28.17 -13.72
CA ASP A 11 20.31 27.23 -14.72
C ASP A 11 20.27 25.80 -14.16
N GLN A 12 20.74 25.63 -12.92
CA GLN A 12 20.66 24.33 -12.25
C GLN A 12 19.20 23.85 -12.05
N LEU A 13 18.27 24.75 -11.74
CA LEU A 13 16.87 24.38 -11.58
C LEU A 13 16.24 23.98 -12.92
N ASP A 14 16.59 24.68 -14.00
CA ASP A 14 16.16 24.39 -15.38
C ASP A 14 16.63 22.98 -15.79
N ASP A 15 17.92 22.68 -15.62
CA ASP A 15 18.51 21.36 -15.88
C ASP A 15 17.76 20.25 -15.09
N HIS A 16 17.48 20.47 -13.80
CA HIS A 16 16.76 19.48 -12.98
C HIS A 16 15.31 19.26 -13.42
N VAL A 17 14.66 20.28 -13.99
CA VAL A 17 13.30 20.17 -14.52
C VAL A 17 13.31 19.38 -15.82
N ASP A 18 14.25 19.67 -16.73
CA ASP A 18 14.44 18.94 -17.99
C ASP A 18 14.71 17.45 -17.74
N ASP A 19 15.65 17.13 -16.83
CA ASP A 19 15.95 15.75 -16.43
C ASP A 19 14.70 15.04 -15.89
N LEU A 20 13.88 15.74 -15.10
CA LEU A 20 12.67 15.17 -14.52
C LEU A 20 11.59 14.92 -15.59
N GLU A 21 11.43 15.83 -16.55
CA GLU A 21 10.52 15.65 -17.68
C GLU A 21 10.91 14.44 -18.51
N GLU A 22 12.21 14.27 -18.82
CA GLU A 22 12.71 13.09 -19.55
C GLU A 22 12.37 11.78 -18.82
N VAL A 23 12.64 11.71 -17.51
CA VAL A 23 12.40 10.52 -16.69
C VAL A 23 10.90 10.21 -16.57
N LEU A 24 10.05 11.23 -16.49
CA LEU A 24 8.60 11.06 -16.35
C LEU A 24 7.90 10.79 -17.69
N GLN A 25 8.53 11.11 -18.82
CA GLN A 25 7.93 11.03 -20.15
C GLN A 25 7.28 9.67 -20.47
N PRO A 26 7.90 8.51 -20.17
CA PRO A 26 7.28 7.21 -20.42
C PRO A 26 5.96 7.01 -19.65
N VAL A 27 5.89 7.54 -18.42
CA VAL A 27 4.71 7.44 -17.56
C VAL A 27 3.61 8.42 -18.01
N LEU A 28 4.00 9.63 -18.41
CA LEU A 28 3.08 10.64 -18.94
C LEU A 28 2.47 10.23 -20.29
N ALA A 29 3.28 9.68 -21.20
CA ALA A 29 2.84 9.26 -22.53
C ALA A 29 1.95 8.00 -22.51
N SER A 30 2.31 6.99 -21.72
CA SER A 30 1.57 5.72 -21.67
C SER A 30 0.42 5.73 -20.67
N GLY A 31 0.47 6.63 -19.68
CA GLY A 31 -0.47 6.71 -18.57
C GLY A 31 -0.15 5.72 -17.45
N LEU A 32 -0.19 6.21 -16.20
CA LEU A 32 0.20 5.46 -15.00
C LEU A 32 -0.51 4.11 -14.83
N LEU A 33 -1.80 4.03 -15.17
CA LEU A 33 -2.55 2.79 -15.05
C LEU A 33 -2.09 1.73 -16.06
N LYS A 34 -1.78 2.14 -17.29
CA LYS A 34 -1.30 1.21 -18.32
C LYS A 34 0.12 0.77 -18.04
N SER A 35 0.98 1.66 -17.56
CA SER A 35 2.35 1.33 -17.17
C SER A 35 2.41 0.42 -15.96
N SER A 36 1.54 0.62 -14.97
CA SER A 36 1.51 -0.18 -13.74
C SER A 36 0.82 -1.55 -13.87
N ASN A 37 -0.12 -1.73 -14.80
CA ASN A 37 -0.88 -2.98 -14.91
C ASN A 37 -0.07 -4.20 -15.35
N LYS A 38 1.10 -3.98 -15.97
CA LYS A 38 2.00 -5.06 -16.41
C LYS A 38 3.04 -5.44 -15.34
N LEU A 39 3.12 -4.68 -14.24
CA LEU A 39 4.13 -4.88 -13.22
C LEU A 39 3.69 -5.91 -12.17
N PRO A 40 4.62 -6.70 -11.62
CA PRO A 40 4.41 -7.43 -10.39
C PRO A 40 3.90 -6.52 -9.27
N VAL A 41 3.19 -7.09 -8.29
CA VAL A 41 2.55 -6.33 -7.21
C VAL A 41 3.57 -5.44 -6.46
N MET A 42 4.78 -5.94 -6.23
CA MET A 42 5.83 -5.18 -5.54
C MET A 42 6.30 -3.96 -6.36
N ASP A 43 6.62 -4.16 -7.63
CA ASP A 43 7.06 -3.08 -8.52
C ASP A 43 5.96 -2.06 -8.78
N LYS A 44 4.70 -2.51 -8.83
CA LYS A 44 3.53 -1.64 -8.89
C LYS A 44 3.44 -0.75 -7.65
N ALA A 45 3.63 -1.30 -6.45
CA ALA A 45 3.63 -0.52 -5.22
C ALA A 45 4.75 0.53 -5.22
N LYS A 46 5.98 0.14 -5.59
CA LYS A 46 7.12 1.07 -5.73
C LYS A 46 6.82 2.20 -6.70
N LEU A 47 6.31 1.89 -7.90
CA LEU A 47 5.98 2.89 -8.91
C LEU A 47 4.95 3.90 -8.38
N HIS A 48 3.86 3.43 -7.76
CA HIS A 48 2.84 4.34 -7.23
C HIS A 48 3.37 5.22 -6.09
N VAL A 49 4.17 4.66 -5.18
CA VAL A 49 4.77 5.44 -4.08
C VAL A 49 5.78 6.47 -4.62
N LEU A 50 6.61 6.09 -5.59
CA LEU A 50 7.58 7.01 -6.23
C LEU A 50 6.89 8.16 -6.96
N ILE A 51 5.85 7.87 -7.75
CA ILE A 51 5.10 8.91 -8.48
C ILE A 51 4.39 9.85 -7.50
N THR A 52 3.82 9.32 -6.42
CA THR A 52 3.20 10.15 -5.38
C THR A 52 4.25 11.06 -4.70
N TYR A 53 5.42 10.50 -4.37
CA TYR A 53 6.53 11.27 -3.79
C TYR A 53 7.02 12.36 -4.74
N ALA A 54 7.14 12.07 -6.04
CA ALA A 54 7.54 13.06 -7.05
C ALA A 54 6.54 14.21 -7.14
N LEU A 55 5.23 13.92 -7.16
CA LEU A 55 4.18 14.94 -7.17
C LEU A 55 4.22 15.84 -5.93
N GLU A 56 4.32 15.26 -4.75
CA GLU A 56 4.39 16.02 -3.50
C GLU A 56 5.68 16.86 -3.41
N SER A 57 6.79 16.34 -3.91
CA SER A 57 8.08 17.06 -4.00
C SER A 57 8.00 18.24 -4.96
N LEU A 58 7.35 18.09 -6.11
CA LEU A 58 7.10 19.18 -7.06
C LEU A 58 6.24 20.28 -6.44
N ILE A 59 5.15 19.92 -5.76
CA ILE A 59 4.30 20.89 -5.05
C ILE A 59 5.10 21.60 -3.95
N TYR A 60 5.92 20.86 -3.20
CA TYR A 60 6.79 21.45 -2.17
C TYR A 60 7.77 22.46 -2.78
N SER A 61 8.44 22.11 -3.88
CA SER A 61 9.35 23.02 -4.60
C SER A 61 8.63 24.25 -5.15
N TYR A 62 7.45 24.08 -5.76
CA TYR A 62 6.60 25.17 -6.23
C TYR A 62 6.25 26.16 -5.12
N LEU A 63 5.81 25.66 -3.95
CA LEU A 63 5.47 26.52 -2.82
C LEU A 63 6.66 27.34 -2.33
N ARG A 64 7.86 26.74 -2.31
CA ARG A 64 9.08 27.48 -1.93
C ARG A 64 9.44 28.57 -2.94
N LEU A 65 9.27 28.32 -4.25
CA LEU A 65 9.50 29.33 -5.28
C LEU A 65 8.53 30.51 -5.14
N HIS A 66 7.32 30.27 -4.63
CA HIS A 66 6.34 31.30 -4.30
C HIS A 66 6.52 31.95 -2.91
N GLY A 67 7.63 31.67 -2.22
CA GLY A 67 7.93 32.26 -0.91
C GLY A 67 7.04 31.76 0.23
N VAL A 68 6.29 30.67 0.03
CA VAL A 68 5.49 30.04 1.08
C VAL A 68 6.39 29.13 1.92
N ASP A 69 6.24 29.17 3.25
CA ASP A 69 6.91 28.20 4.13
C ASP A 69 6.30 26.81 3.95
N ALA A 70 6.90 26.04 3.04
CA ALA A 70 6.45 24.71 2.71
C ALA A 70 6.55 23.71 3.89
N LYS A 71 7.32 24.01 4.95
CA LYS A 71 7.38 23.15 6.16
C LYS A 71 6.17 23.31 7.06
N GLN A 72 5.56 24.50 7.08
CA GLN A 72 4.30 24.76 7.79
C GLN A 72 3.09 24.41 6.93
N HIS A 73 3.29 24.19 5.63
CA HIS A 73 2.24 23.79 4.71
C HIS A 73 1.84 22.31 4.88
N SER A 74 0.57 22.00 4.60
CA SER A 74 0.01 20.65 4.71
C SER A 74 0.77 19.61 3.86
N VAL A 75 1.39 20.03 2.76
CA VAL A 75 2.17 19.15 1.87
C VAL A 75 3.33 18.46 2.61
N PHE A 76 3.92 19.09 3.62
CA PHE A 76 5.02 18.48 4.38
C PHE A 76 4.56 17.26 5.18
N ARG A 77 3.31 17.30 5.67
CA ARG A 77 2.67 16.15 6.32
C ARG A 77 2.47 15.01 5.32
N GLU A 78 2.04 15.34 4.10
CA GLU A 78 1.85 14.34 3.04
C GLU A 78 3.20 13.69 2.64
N ILE A 79 4.28 14.48 2.49
CA ILE A 79 5.63 13.96 2.24
C ILE A 79 6.06 12.99 3.35
N THR A 80 5.79 13.34 4.61
CA THR A 80 6.10 12.49 5.76
C THR A 80 5.28 11.19 5.72
N ARG A 81 4.01 11.27 5.31
CA ARG A 81 3.15 10.10 5.10
C ARG A 81 3.68 9.20 3.99
N VAL A 82 4.12 9.75 2.86
CA VAL A 82 4.70 8.97 1.75
C VAL A 82 5.99 8.26 2.16
N ARG A 83 6.85 8.91 2.97
CA ARG A 83 8.05 8.26 3.55
C ARG A 83 7.73 6.97 4.31
N GLN A 84 6.64 6.94 5.07
CA GLN A 84 6.23 5.72 5.78
C GLN A 84 5.89 4.57 4.83
N TYR A 85 5.47 4.83 3.59
CA TYR A 85 5.21 3.78 2.60
C TYR A 85 6.50 3.23 2.00
N PHE A 86 7.57 4.03 1.88
CA PHE A 86 8.90 3.50 1.54
C PHE A 86 9.39 2.53 2.61
N ASP A 87 9.21 2.87 3.89
CA ASP A 87 9.60 1.98 5.00
C ASP A 87 8.82 0.66 4.96
N LYS A 88 7.51 0.71 4.68
CA LYS A 88 6.67 -0.48 4.50
C LYS A 88 7.14 -1.36 3.34
N ILE A 89 7.42 -0.75 2.18
CA ILE A 89 7.95 -1.49 1.03
C ILE A 89 9.28 -2.14 1.39
N LYS A 90 10.20 -1.38 1.99
CA LYS A 90 11.51 -1.88 2.40
C LYS A 90 11.39 -3.05 3.37
N ALA A 91 10.54 -2.96 4.38
CA ALA A 91 10.30 -4.05 5.32
C ALA A 91 9.86 -5.34 4.60
N LEU A 92 8.94 -5.22 3.63
CA LEU A 92 8.44 -6.36 2.83
C LEU A 92 9.49 -6.95 1.88
N GLU A 93 10.51 -6.19 1.49
CA GLU A 93 11.58 -6.68 0.63
C GLU A 93 12.73 -7.34 1.39
N THR A 94 12.98 -6.88 2.62
CA THR A 94 14.19 -7.26 3.37
C THR A 94 13.96 -8.45 4.30
N GLU A 95 12.73 -8.65 4.78
CA GLU A 95 12.40 -9.75 5.68
C GLU A 95 11.35 -10.67 5.05
N PRO A 96 11.60 -12.00 4.98
CA PRO A 96 10.49 -12.93 4.95
C PRO A 96 9.73 -12.70 6.26
N GLU A 97 8.49 -12.18 6.22
CA GLU A 97 7.65 -12.08 7.41
C GLU A 97 7.69 -13.43 8.15
N GLU A 98 8.40 -13.48 9.27
CA GLU A 98 8.23 -14.56 10.24
C GLU A 98 6.84 -14.40 10.77
N ARG A 99 5.89 -15.11 10.15
CA ARG A 99 4.49 -15.11 10.57
C ARG A 99 4.47 -15.45 12.05
N PRO A 100 4.13 -14.51 12.95
CA PRO A 100 4.23 -14.74 14.40
C PRO A 100 3.24 -15.81 14.86
N MET A 101 2.28 -16.14 14.01
CA MET A 101 1.25 -17.15 14.24
C MET A 101 1.28 -18.16 13.09
N THR A 102 1.88 -19.33 13.35
CA THR A 102 1.73 -20.48 12.46
C THR A 102 0.41 -21.18 12.81
N LEU A 103 -0.44 -21.37 11.81
CA LEU A 103 -1.69 -22.11 12.01
C LEU A 103 -1.37 -23.58 12.26
N ASP A 104 -1.71 -24.10 13.43
CA ASP A 104 -1.72 -25.55 13.68
C ASP A 104 -2.85 -26.17 12.85
N LYS A 105 -2.48 -26.69 11.67
CA LYS A 105 -3.38 -27.39 10.75
C LYS A 105 -4.05 -28.59 11.42
N GLY A 106 -3.37 -29.23 12.38
CA GLY A 106 -3.91 -30.32 13.17
C GLY A 106 -5.02 -29.86 14.11
N ALA A 107 -4.80 -28.78 14.86
CA ALA A 107 -5.83 -28.17 15.71
C ALA A 107 -7.04 -27.70 14.89
N ALA A 108 -6.80 -27.00 13.78
CA ALA A 108 -7.86 -26.58 12.86
C ALA A 108 -8.66 -27.78 12.32
N SER A 109 -7.98 -28.87 11.95
CA SER A 109 -8.64 -30.11 11.52
C SER A 109 -9.48 -30.74 12.63
N ARG A 110 -8.99 -30.75 13.89
CA ARG A 110 -9.76 -31.24 15.05
C ARG A 110 -11.02 -30.41 15.28
N PHE A 111 -10.92 -29.08 15.22
CA PHE A 111 -12.09 -28.19 15.38
C PHE A 111 -13.12 -28.42 14.28
N ILE A 112 -12.69 -28.52 13.02
CA ILE A 112 -13.58 -28.79 11.89
C ILE A 112 -14.27 -30.15 12.05
N LYS A 113 -13.51 -31.22 12.34
CA LYS A 113 -14.06 -32.56 12.54
C LYS A 113 -15.06 -32.61 13.68
N HIS A 114 -14.74 -32.00 14.82
CA HIS A 114 -15.63 -31.97 15.97
C HIS A 114 -16.91 -31.16 15.68
N GLY A 115 -16.80 -30.02 14.99
CA GLY A 115 -17.96 -29.24 14.56
C GLY A 115 -18.90 -30.02 13.64
N LEU A 116 -18.35 -30.76 12.67
CA LEU A 116 -19.14 -31.61 11.77
C LEU A 116 -19.81 -32.80 12.50
N VAL A 117 -19.09 -33.47 13.39
CA VAL A 117 -19.63 -34.59 14.18
C VAL A 117 -20.71 -34.10 15.15
N SER A 118 -20.49 -32.96 15.80
CA SER A 118 -21.47 -32.35 16.70
C SER A 118 -22.76 -31.99 15.96
N LEU A 119 -22.64 -31.35 14.77
CA LEU A 119 -23.79 -31.05 13.92
C LEU A 119 -24.56 -32.31 13.50
N MET A 120 -23.85 -33.35 13.05
CA MET A 120 -24.48 -34.62 12.65
C MET A 120 -25.16 -35.33 13.84
N SER A 121 -24.57 -35.25 15.04
CA SER A 121 -25.17 -35.83 16.25
C SER A 121 -26.44 -35.09 16.68
N LEU A 122 -26.47 -33.77 16.52
CA LEU A 122 -27.65 -32.94 16.77
C LEU A 122 -28.77 -33.29 15.78
N ASP A 123 -28.47 -33.39 14.48
CA ASP A 123 -29.45 -33.78 13.47
C ASP A 123 -30.04 -35.18 13.75
N ILE A 124 -29.21 -36.16 14.09
CA ILE A 124 -29.67 -37.51 14.44
C ILE A 124 -30.58 -37.48 15.67
N SER A 125 -30.21 -36.71 16.70
CA SER A 125 -31.03 -36.58 17.92
C SER A 125 -32.36 -35.87 17.66
N MET A 126 -32.39 -34.89 16.77
CA MET A 126 -33.60 -34.16 16.39
C MET A 126 -34.55 -35.06 15.60
N VAL A 127 -34.03 -35.84 14.64
CA VAL A 127 -34.81 -36.82 13.87
C VAL A 127 -35.35 -37.93 14.79
N ALA A 128 -34.53 -38.45 15.70
CA ALA A 128 -34.98 -39.47 16.65
C ALA A 128 -36.10 -38.95 17.56
N ASN A 129 -35.97 -37.73 18.10
CA ASN A 129 -37.01 -37.15 18.94
C ASN A 129 -38.34 -36.92 18.17
N GLN A 130 -38.24 -36.50 16.90
CA GLN A 130 -39.38 -36.34 16.01
C GLN A 130 -40.10 -37.68 15.78
N THR A 131 -39.37 -38.78 15.54
CA THR A 131 -39.99 -40.09 15.32
C THR A 131 -40.63 -40.64 16.59
N TYR A 132 -40.00 -40.51 17.76
CA TYR A 132 -40.62 -40.93 19.02
C TYR A 132 -41.92 -40.17 19.34
N ALA A 133 -41.99 -38.88 19.01
CA ALA A 133 -43.21 -38.07 19.19
C ALA A 133 -44.38 -38.51 18.27
N VAL A 134 -44.09 -39.17 17.15
CA VAL A 134 -45.11 -39.71 16.23
C VAL A 134 -45.68 -41.04 16.73
N TRP A 135 -44.86 -41.86 17.39
CA TRP A 135 -45.29 -43.17 17.93
C TRP A 135 -46.00 -43.09 19.29
N GLN A 136 -45.99 -41.93 19.96
CA GLN A 136 -46.69 -41.69 21.23
C GLN A 136 -48.03 -40.97 21.07
N ARG A 137 -48.52 -40.79 19.84
CA ARG A 137 -49.83 -40.20 19.54
C ARG A 137 -50.75 -41.25 18.92
#